data_AF-A0A0G3GBT7-F1
#
_entry.id   AF-A0A0G3GBT7-F1
#
_cell.length_a   1.000
_cell.length_b   1.000
_cell.length_c   1.000
_cell.angle_alpha   90.00
_cell.angle_beta   90.00
_cell.angle_gamma   90.00
#
_symmetry.space_group_name_H-M   'P 1'
#
loop_
_entity.id
_entity.type
_entity.pdbx_description
1 polymer ?
#
loop_
_entity_poly.entity_id
_entity_poly.type
_entity_poly.pdbx_seq_one_letter_code
_entity_poly.pdbx_strand_id
1 'polypeptide(L)'
;MSEQDNPKPQNLKTSERLVWLGFMLFFVVVLAIYIARGNGLEQDLSEANRDLLQAQMQLQQYTRHEIPRPVELGLTNAHLQDLQRRGMVRPNERLADDLMQQTGLIPHEAPEGDAYAFRRDGIHVLNHQWVLANFEGDSAHGQLLLAYEVVHGNVHWEVLESTLDRI
;
A
#
# COMPACT_ATOMS: atom_id res chain seq x y z
N MET A 1 -76.08 -79.48 4.63
CA MET A 1 -76.09 -78.16 3.96
C MET A 1 -74.72 -77.57 4.20
N SER A 2 -73.97 -77.29 3.14
CA SER A 2 -72.51 -77.22 3.11
C SER A 2 -71.91 -76.12 4.00
N GLU A 3 -70.97 -76.53 4.85
CA GLU A 3 -70.06 -75.68 5.60
C GLU A 3 -68.99 -75.17 4.63
N GLN A 4 -69.06 -73.89 4.24
CA GLN A 4 -67.98 -73.22 3.51
C GLN A 4 -66.96 -72.66 4.50
N ASP A 5 -65.83 -73.35 4.52
CA ASP A 5 -64.55 -72.96 5.10
C ASP A 5 -64.16 -71.52 4.69
N ASN A 6 -64.02 -70.65 5.68
CA ASN A 6 -63.51 -69.30 5.51
C ASN A 6 -62.05 -69.28 6.01
N PRO A 7 -61.03 -69.08 5.16
CA PRO A 7 -59.65 -69.20 5.58
C PRO A 7 -59.22 -68.07 6.53
N LYS A 8 -58.56 -68.49 7.62
CA LYS A 8 -58.02 -67.69 8.75
C LYS A 8 -57.30 -66.38 8.37
N PRO A 9 -57.50 -65.29 9.14
CA PRO A 9 -56.74 -64.05 9.02
C PRO A 9 -55.46 -64.10 9.90
N GLN A 10 -54.46 -64.92 9.54
CA GLN A 10 -53.19 -64.98 10.28
C GLN A 10 -52.02 -64.25 9.57
N ASN A 11 -52.18 -63.85 8.32
CA ASN A 11 -51.11 -63.27 7.49
C ASN A 11 -50.96 -61.74 7.56
N LEU A 12 -51.79 -61.03 8.33
CA LEU A 12 -51.80 -59.56 8.39
C LEU A 12 -50.78 -58.99 9.40
N LYS A 13 -50.48 -59.71 10.48
CA LYS A 13 -49.65 -59.17 11.58
C LYS A 13 -48.14 -59.31 11.35
N THR A 14 -47.75 -60.31 10.55
CA THR A 14 -46.35 -60.53 10.14
C THR A 14 -45.97 -59.64 8.95
N SER A 15 -46.91 -59.43 8.02
CA SER A 15 -46.72 -58.53 6.88
C SER A 15 -46.59 -57.07 7.34
N GLU A 16 -47.37 -56.62 8.32
CA GLU A 16 -47.26 -55.26 8.89
C GLU A 16 -45.89 -55.00 9.53
N ARG A 17 -45.32 -55.97 10.25
CA ARG A 17 -43.98 -55.86 10.85
C ARG A 17 -42.87 -55.83 9.80
N LEU A 18 -43.03 -56.58 8.72
CA LEU A 18 -42.11 -56.55 7.59
C LEU A 18 -42.16 -55.21 6.86
N VAL A 19 -43.35 -54.63 6.69
CA VAL A 19 -43.52 -53.29 6.10
C VAL A 19 -42.85 -52.22 6.99
N TRP A 20 -43.04 -52.28 8.31
CA TRP A 20 -42.40 -51.36 9.25
C TRP A 20 -40.88 -51.49 9.27
N LEU A 21 -40.35 -52.72 9.24
CA LEU A 21 -38.91 -52.96 9.14
C LEU A 21 -38.33 -52.42 7.82
N GLY A 22 -39.04 -52.60 6.71
CA GLY A 22 -38.66 -52.04 5.41
C GLY A 22 -38.62 -50.52 5.43
N PHE A 23 -39.61 -49.87 6.04
CA PHE A 23 -39.64 -48.41 6.17
C PHE A 23 -38.53 -47.88 7.08
N MET A 24 -38.24 -48.58 8.19
CA MET A 24 -37.11 -48.24 9.07
C MET A 24 -35.78 -48.35 8.34
N LEU A 25 -35.56 -49.45 7.61
CA LEU A 25 -34.34 -49.66 6.82
C LEU A 25 -34.18 -48.57 5.76
N PHE A 26 -35.26 -48.25 5.05
CA PHE A 26 -35.28 -47.16 4.07
C PHE A 26 -34.91 -45.83 4.71
N PHE A 27 -35.48 -45.49 5.87
CA PHE A 27 -35.18 -44.25 6.58
C PHE A 27 -33.71 -44.19 7.03
N VAL A 28 -33.16 -45.29 7.54
CA VAL A 28 -31.75 -45.37 7.93
C VAL A 28 -30.83 -45.17 6.73
N VAL A 29 -31.14 -45.78 5.59
CA VAL A 29 -30.36 -45.61 4.35
C VAL A 29 -30.42 -44.16 3.86
N VAL A 30 -31.61 -43.54 3.86
CA VAL A 30 -31.77 -42.13 3.47
C VAL A 30 -31.00 -41.20 4.42
N LEU A 31 -31.04 -41.45 5.72
CA LEU A 31 -30.31 -40.67 6.72
C LEU A 31 -28.79 -40.83 6.55
N ALA A 32 -28.31 -42.03 6.27
CA ALA A 32 -26.89 -42.29 6.00
C ALA A 32 -26.41 -41.54 4.74
N ILE A 33 -27.22 -41.52 3.67
CA ILE A 33 -26.91 -40.74 2.46
C ILE A 33 -26.90 -39.24 2.76
N TYR A 34 -27.86 -38.74 3.56
CA TYR A 34 -27.94 -37.34 3.94
C TYR A 34 -26.70 -36.90 4.74
N ILE A 35 -26.27 -37.70 5.74
CA ILE A 35 -25.06 -37.43 6.52
C ILE A 35 -23.80 -37.50 5.65
N ALA A 36 -23.69 -38.51 4.78
CA ALA A 36 -22.55 -38.65 3.89
C ALA A 36 -22.40 -37.46 2.91
N ARG A 37 -23.53 -36.89 2.46
CA ARG A 37 -23.57 -35.67 1.65
C ARG A 37 -23.30 -34.40 2.46
N GLY A 38 -23.77 -34.33 3.71
CA GLY A 38 -23.56 -33.19 4.61
C GLY A 38 -22.10 -33.01 5.02
N ASN A 39 -21.40 -34.11 5.28
CA ASN A 39 -19.99 -34.07 5.71
C ASN A 39 -19.04 -33.49 4.64
N GLY A 40 -19.38 -33.60 3.35
CA GLY A 40 -18.57 -33.00 2.28
C GLY A 40 -18.62 -31.47 2.27
N LEU A 41 -19.78 -30.89 2.59
CA LEU A 41 -19.96 -29.43 2.64
C LEU A 41 -19.14 -28.79 3.77
N GLU A 42 -19.06 -29.46 4.93
CA GLU A 42 -18.25 -29.00 6.06
C GLU A 42 -16.75 -29.06 5.74
N GLN A 43 -16.31 -30.06 4.99
CA GLN A 43 -14.92 -30.18 4.54
C GLN A 43 -14.54 -29.03 3.59
N ASP A 44 -15.34 -28.80 2.55
CA ASP A 44 -15.10 -27.73 1.58
C ASP A 44 -15.10 -26.33 2.25
N LEU A 45 -16.02 -26.08 3.18
CA LEU A 45 -16.07 -24.83 3.95
C LEU A 45 -14.83 -24.66 4.82
N SER A 46 -14.35 -25.75 5.44
CA SER A 46 -13.16 -25.70 6.28
C SER A 46 -11.89 -25.44 5.47
N GLU A 47 -11.79 -26.01 4.26
CA GLU A 47 -10.67 -25.75 3.33
C GLU A 47 -10.70 -24.31 2.84
N ALA A 48 -11.84 -23.81 2.37
CA ALA A 48 -11.98 -22.43 1.92
C ALA A 48 -11.62 -21.41 3.03
N ASN A 49 -12.00 -21.69 4.28
CA ASN A 49 -11.66 -20.82 5.40
C ASN A 49 -10.17 -20.86 5.73
N ARG A 50 -9.51 -22.02 5.62
CA ARG A 50 -8.05 -22.14 5.78
C ARG A 50 -7.31 -21.37 4.70
N ASP A 51 -7.75 -21.46 3.46
CA ASP A 51 -7.13 -20.75 2.34
C ASP A 51 -7.26 -19.23 2.50
N LEU A 52 -8.43 -18.74 2.93
CA LEU A 52 -8.63 -17.33 3.25
C LEU A 52 -7.71 -16.85 4.38
N LEU A 53 -7.53 -17.67 5.42
CA LEU A 53 -6.62 -17.35 6.52
C LEU A 53 -5.16 -17.32 6.04
N GLN A 54 -4.75 -18.28 5.20
CA GLN A 54 -3.40 -18.30 4.63
C GLN A 54 -3.14 -17.08 3.73
N ALA A 55 -4.08 -16.73 2.86
CA ALA A 55 -3.98 -15.55 2.02
C ALA A 55 -3.86 -14.27 2.86
N GLN A 56 -4.67 -14.14 3.91
CA GLN A 56 -4.57 -13.01 4.85
C GLN A 56 -3.20 -12.96 5.55
N MET A 57 -2.67 -14.11 6.01
CA MET A 57 -1.35 -14.16 6.64
C MET A 57 -0.23 -13.78 5.67
N GLN A 58 -0.30 -14.23 4.41
CA GLN A 58 0.66 -13.86 3.37
C GLN A 58 0.63 -12.35 3.10
N LEU A 59 -0.57 -11.78 2.92
CA LEU A 59 -0.73 -10.33 2.72
C LEU A 59 -0.16 -9.53 3.89
N GLN A 60 -0.44 -9.94 5.13
CA GLN A 60 0.14 -9.31 6.32
C GLN A 60 1.67 -9.38 6.34
N GLN A 61 2.29 -10.46 5.85
CA GLN A 61 3.75 -10.55 5.75
C GLN A 61 4.31 -9.55 4.73
N TYR A 62 3.65 -9.36 3.58
CA TYR A 62 4.04 -8.36 2.60
C TYR A 62 3.89 -6.94 3.16
N THR A 63 2.73 -6.62 3.76
CA THR A 63 2.49 -5.29 4.36
C THR A 63 3.45 -4.98 5.51
N ARG A 64 3.87 -5.99 6.28
CA ARG A 64 4.83 -5.79 7.39
C ARG A 64 6.24 -5.41 6.90
N HIS A 65 6.61 -5.74 5.66
CA HIS A 65 7.90 -5.36 5.08
C HIS A 65 7.88 -3.96 4.44
N GLU A 66 6.71 -3.42 4.13
CA GLU A 66 6.52 -2.00 3.79
C GLU A 66 6.42 -1.17 5.06
N ILE A 67 7.47 -1.19 5.89
CA ILE A 67 7.64 -0.10 6.85
C ILE A 67 7.94 1.13 5.99
N PRO A 68 7.11 2.19 6.02
CA PRO A 68 7.48 3.45 5.40
C PRO A 68 8.77 3.88 6.07
N ARG A 69 9.90 3.74 5.37
CA ARG A 69 11.15 4.26 5.90
C ARG A 69 10.91 5.75 6.09
N PRO A 70 11.16 6.30 7.30
CA PRO A 70 11.06 7.74 7.46
C PRO A 70 11.94 8.38 6.39
N VAL A 71 11.34 9.26 5.58
CA VAL A 71 12.10 10.00 4.56
C VAL A 71 13.08 10.87 5.33
N GLU A 72 14.36 10.52 5.30
CA GLU A 72 15.41 11.35 5.86
C GLU A 72 15.55 12.58 4.96
N LEU A 73 15.03 13.71 5.46
CA LEU A 73 15.17 15.01 4.81
C LEU A 73 16.58 15.54 5.06
N GLY A 74 17.22 16.05 4.01
CA GLY A 74 18.56 16.60 4.04
C GLY A 74 19.63 15.65 3.51
N LEU A 75 20.88 16.09 3.66
CA LEU A 75 22.04 15.29 3.27
C LEU A 75 22.39 14.29 4.37
N THR A 76 22.23 13.01 4.06
CA THR A 76 22.77 11.93 4.88
C THR A 76 24.30 11.97 4.88
N ASN A 77 24.94 11.32 5.87
CA ASN A 77 26.40 11.23 5.93
C ASN A 77 27.01 10.62 4.66
N ALA A 78 26.32 9.66 4.03
CA ALA A 78 26.75 9.05 2.77
C ALA A 78 26.74 10.07 1.62
N HIS A 79 25.71 10.93 1.55
CA HIS A 79 25.64 12.00 0.56
C HIS A 79 26.74 13.04 0.77
N LEU A 80 26.98 13.44 2.03
CA LEU A 80 28.07 14.36 2.37
C LEU A 80 29.44 13.83 1.93
N GLN A 81 29.71 12.55 2.18
CA GLN A 81 30.95 11.91 1.77
C GLN A 81 31.07 11.84 0.24
N ASP A 82 29.98 11.56 -0.47
CA ASP A 82 30.01 11.55 -1.94
C ASP A 82 30.31 12.92 -2.53
N LEU A 83 29.67 13.97 -2.02
CA LEU A 83 29.90 15.35 -2.45
C LEU A 83 31.33 15.81 -2.14
N GLN A 84 31.88 15.42 -1.00
CA GLN A 84 33.27 15.68 -0.65
C GLN A 84 34.25 15.00 -1.62
N ARG A 85 33.98 13.74 -2.02
CA ARG A 85 34.78 13.05 -3.05
C ARG A 85 34.73 13.74 -4.41
N ARG A 86 33.62 14.41 -4.73
CA ARG A 86 33.45 15.23 -5.94
C ARG A 86 34.11 16.61 -5.85
N GLY A 87 34.80 16.91 -4.74
CA GLY A 87 35.54 18.16 -4.54
C GLY A 87 34.76 19.26 -3.82
N MET A 88 33.58 18.97 -3.27
CA MET A 88 32.75 19.94 -2.56
C MET A 88 33.01 19.89 -1.05
N VAL A 89 33.70 20.90 -0.52
CA VAL A 89 33.90 21.08 0.93
C VAL A 89 32.70 21.84 1.52
N ARG A 90 32.15 21.34 2.64
CA ARG A 90 30.95 21.89 3.33
C ARG A 90 29.76 22.08 2.37
N PRO A 91 29.21 20.97 1.83
CA PRO A 91 28.21 21.03 0.77
C PRO A 91 26.96 21.85 1.11
N ASN A 92 26.42 21.77 2.33
CA ASN A 92 25.25 22.55 2.72
C ASN A 92 25.48 24.07 2.60
N GLU A 93 26.61 24.56 3.11
CA GLU A 93 26.94 25.98 3.06
C GLU A 93 27.25 26.41 1.63
N ARG A 94 28.02 25.60 0.91
CA ARG A 94 28.42 25.92 -0.46
C ARG A 94 27.24 25.93 -1.42
N LEU A 95 26.29 25.01 -1.29
CA LEU A 95 25.05 25.01 -2.08
C LEU A 95 24.21 26.26 -1.82
N ALA A 96 24.06 26.64 -0.56
CA ALA A 96 23.32 27.85 -0.20
C ALA A 96 24.02 29.12 -0.70
N ASP A 97 25.34 29.21 -0.51
CA ASP A 97 26.16 30.35 -0.96
C ASP A 97 26.14 30.52 -2.48
N ASP A 98 26.24 29.41 -3.22
CA ASP A 98 26.19 29.40 -4.68
C ASP A 98 24.81 29.81 -5.19
N LEU A 99 23.75 29.25 -4.61
CA LEU A 99 22.38 29.57 -4.99
C LEU A 99 22.02 31.04 -4.73
N MET A 100 22.50 31.61 -3.61
CA MET A 100 22.32 33.04 -3.32
C MET A 100 22.92 33.97 -4.38
N GLN A 101 23.96 33.53 -5.10
CA GLN A 101 24.57 34.30 -6.19
C GLN A 101 23.83 34.13 -7.52
N GLN A 102 22.97 33.12 -7.64
CA GLN A 102 22.29 32.71 -8.86
C GLN A 102 20.84 33.22 -8.91
N THR A 103 20.61 34.49 -8.60
CA THR A 103 19.25 35.08 -8.61
C THR A 103 18.57 35.02 -9.98
N GLY A 104 19.33 34.90 -11.07
CA GLY A 104 18.82 34.69 -12.42
C GLY A 104 18.15 33.33 -12.66
N LEU A 105 18.21 32.39 -11.71
CA LEU A 105 17.46 31.13 -11.77
C LEU A 105 15.97 31.32 -11.45
N ILE A 106 15.57 32.46 -10.90
CA ILE A 106 14.17 32.74 -10.60
C ILE A 106 13.44 33.04 -11.91
N PRO A 107 12.48 32.20 -12.35
CA PRO A 107 11.83 32.34 -13.65
C PRO A 107 10.77 33.46 -13.69
N HIS A 108 10.57 34.17 -12.58
CA HIS A 108 9.57 35.22 -12.45
C HIS A 108 10.19 36.60 -12.60
N GLU A 109 9.63 37.41 -13.49
CA GLU A 109 9.96 38.82 -13.60
C GLU A 109 9.36 39.59 -12.42
N ALA A 110 10.21 40.34 -11.73
CA ALA A 110 9.77 41.25 -10.69
C ALA A 110 9.13 42.51 -11.31
N PRO A 111 8.15 43.14 -10.63
CA PRO A 111 7.61 44.44 -11.03
C PRO A 111 8.72 45.49 -11.19
N GLU A 112 8.49 46.53 -12.01
CA GLU A 112 9.48 47.59 -12.30
C GLU A 112 10.15 48.13 -11.02
N GLY A 113 11.44 47.86 -10.86
CA GLY A 113 12.27 48.33 -9.75
C GLY A 113 12.50 47.31 -8.62
N ASP A 114 11.73 46.23 -8.59
CA ASP A 114 11.90 45.14 -7.63
C ASP A 114 12.86 44.08 -8.17
N ALA A 115 13.56 43.39 -7.26
CA ALA A 115 14.37 42.22 -7.59
C ALA A 115 14.07 41.12 -6.59
N TYR A 116 13.78 39.92 -7.11
CA TYR A 116 13.68 38.74 -6.26
C TYR A 116 15.06 38.29 -5.82
N ALA A 117 15.21 38.02 -4.53
CA ALA A 117 16.44 37.51 -3.95
C ALA A 117 16.16 36.25 -3.13
N PHE A 118 17.08 35.29 -3.21
CA PHE A 118 17.07 34.14 -2.32
C PHE A 118 17.53 34.55 -0.93
N ARG A 119 16.86 34.03 0.10
CA ARG A 119 17.29 34.19 1.49
C ARG A 119 17.97 32.92 1.97
N ARG A 120 19.13 33.05 2.62
CA ARG A 120 19.87 31.91 3.19
C ARG A 120 18.99 31.03 4.07
N ASP A 121 18.19 31.65 4.94
CA ASP A 121 17.31 30.94 5.88
C ASP A 121 16.15 30.19 5.20
N GLY A 122 15.84 30.55 3.95
CA GLY A 122 14.81 29.93 3.12
C GLY A 122 15.36 28.87 2.15
N ILE A 123 16.66 28.56 2.19
CA ILE A 123 17.26 27.51 1.37
C ILE A 123 17.34 26.22 2.20
N HIS A 124 16.60 25.21 1.76
CA HIS A 124 16.52 23.91 2.40
C HIS A 124 16.93 22.81 1.41
N VAL A 125 18.08 22.18 1.69
CA VAL A 125 18.51 20.99 0.94
C VAL A 125 17.62 19.83 1.33
N LEU A 126 16.86 19.28 0.37
CA LEU A 126 15.90 18.20 0.63
C LEU A 126 16.59 16.83 0.59
N ASN A 127 17.52 16.64 -0.34
CA ASN A 127 18.31 15.42 -0.49
C ASN A 127 19.56 15.69 -1.37
N HIS A 128 20.18 14.62 -1.89
CA HIS A 128 21.38 14.70 -2.74
C HIS A 128 21.12 15.20 -4.18
N GLN A 129 19.88 15.49 -4.53
CA GLN A 129 19.45 15.93 -5.87
C GLN A 129 18.64 17.21 -5.84
N TRP A 130 17.90 17.48 -4.77
CA TRP A 130 16.90 18.55 -4.73
C TRP A 130 17.15 19.54 -3.60
N VAL A 131 16.89 20.81 -3.91
CA VAL A 131 16.90 21.93 -2.99
C VAL A 131 15.59 22.69 -3.16
N LEU A 132 14.95 23.00 -2.04
CA LEU A 132 13.85 23.96 -1.98
C LEU A 132 14.42 25.31 -1.57
N ALA A 133 14.12 26.36 -2.32
CA ALA A 133 14.61 27.69 -2.03
C ALA A 133 13.47 28.70 -2.07
N ASN A 134 13.33 29.47 -1.00
CA ASN A 134 12.40 30.58 -0.94
C ASN A 134 13.08 31.84 -1.50
N PHE A 135 12.36 32.55 -2.35
CA PHE A 135 12.74 33.86 -2.83
C PHE A 135 11.70 34.89 -2.43
N GLU A 136 12.17 36.07 -2.08
CA GLU A 136 11.32 37.17 -1.61
C GLU A 136 11.67 38.43 -2.42
N GLY A 137 10.66 39.25 -2.68
CA GLY A 137 10.77 40.61 -3.17
C GLY A 137 9.81 41.52 -2.40
N ASP A 138 9.83 42.81 -2.68
CA ASP A 138 9.07 43.80 -1.90
C ASP A 138 7.56 43.56 -1.91
N SER A 139 7.03 43.04 -3.02
CA SER A 139 5.58 42.87 -3.25
C SER A 139 5.11 41.40 -3.34
N ALA A 140 6.03 40.44 -3.37
CA ALA A 140 5.69 39.04 -3.56
C ALA A 140 6.76 38.11 -2.98
N HIS A 141 6.36 36.90 -2.64
CA HIS A 141 7.25 35.84 -2.20
C HIS A 141 6.95 34.56 -2.99
N GLY A 142 7.90 33.65 -3.02
CA GLY A 142 7.74 32.43 -3.77
C GLY A 142 8.70 31.35 -3.34
N GLN A 143 8.48 30.17 -3.91
CA GLN A 143 9.27 28.98 -3.65
C GLN A 143 9.72 28.38 -4.98
N LEU A 144 10.96 27.90 -4.99
CA LEU A 144 11.60 27.30 -6.15
C LEU A 144 12.10 25.92 -5.77
N LEU A 145 11.68 24.89 -6.51
CA LEU A 145 12.24 23.56 -6.42
C LEU A 145 13.30 23.41 -7.50
N LEU A 146 14.53 23.15 -7.06
CA LEU A 146 15.70 23.04 -7.92
C LEU A 146 16.28 21.64 -7.82
N ALA A 147 16.64 21.07 -8.97
CA ALA A 147 17.60 19.99 -9.04
C ALA A 147 19.02 20.55 -9.10
N TYR A 148 19.98 19.83 -8.48
CA TYR A 148 21.38 20.18 -8.57
C TYR A 148 22.26 18.98 -8.87
N GLU A 149 23.31 19.22 -9.63
CA GLU A 149 24.36 18.24 -9.90
C GLU A 149 25.74 18.85 -9.62
N VAL A 150 26.58 18.09 -8.91
CA VAL A 150 27.96 18.51 -8.61
C VAL A 150 28.92 17.77 -9.52
N VAL A 151 29.62 18.55 -10.36
CA VAL A 151 30.61 18.06 -11.32
C VAL A 151 31.93 18.81 -11.08
N HIS A 152 32.96 18.09 -10.64
CA HIS A 152 34.28 18.66 -10.32
C HIS A 152 34.23 19.87 -9.35
N GLY A 153 33.34 19.84 -8.36
CA GLY A 153 33.18 20.91 -7.37
C GLY A 153 32.37 22.13 -7.83
N ASN A 154 31.88 22.12 -9.08
CA ASN A 154 30.94 23.12 -9.60
C ASN A 154 29.50 22.59 -9.49
N VAL A 155 28.57 23.49 -9.18
CA VAL A 155 27.15 23.17 -9.05
C VAL A 155 26.43 23.58 -10.32
N HIS A 156 25.68 22.65 -10.89
CA HIS A 156 24.76 22.93 -11.98
C HIS A 156 23.36 22.87 -11.43
N TRP A 157 22.56 23.89 -11.73
CA TRP A 157 21.20 24.03 -11.25
C TRP A 157 20.21 23.84 -12.40
N GLU A 158 19.14 23.11 -12.13
CA GLU A 158 18.01 22.96 -13.02
C GLU A 158 16.74 23.33 -12.25
N VAL A 159 15.95 24.25 -12.79
CA VAL A 159 14.68 24.64 -12.20
C VAL A 159 13.64 23.57 -12.56
N LEU A 160 13.09 22.90 -11.55
CA LEU A 160 12.06 21.90 -11.75
C LEU A 160 10.66 22.52 -11.70
N GLU A 161 10.38 23.31 -10.67
CA GLU A 161 9.08 23.90 -10.43
C GLU A 161 9.24 25.23 -9.69
N SER A 162 8.37 26.19 -9.98
CA SER A 162 8.39 27.52 -9.38
C SER A 162 6.98 27.97 -9.03
N THR A 163 6.76 28.44 -7.81
CA THR A 163 5.49 29.02 -7.37
C THR A 163 5.72 30.43 -6.86
N LEU A 164 4.86 31.36 -7.27
CA LEU A 164 4.87 32.75 -6.85
C LEU A 164 3.54 33.09 -6.18
N ASP A 165 3.61 33.54 -4.94
CA ASP A 165 2.49 34.04 -4.17
C ASP A 165 2.58 35.57 -4.04
N ARG A 166 1.57 36.27 -4.56
CA ARG A 166 1.48 37.73 -4.50
C ARG A 166 0.77 38.15 -3.22
N ILE A 167 1.29 39.19 -2.57
CA ILE A 167 0.71 39.79 -1.35
C ILE A 167 -0.39 40.78 -1.72
#